data_AF-A0A9D8QWR2-F1
#
_entry.id   AF-A0A9D8QWR2-F1
#
_cell.length_a   1.000
_cell.length_b   1.000
_cell.length_c   1.000
_cell.angle_alpha   90.00
_cell.angle_beta   90.00
_cell.angle_gamma   90.00
#
_symmetry.space_group_name_H-M   'P 1'
#
loop_
_entity.id
_entity.type
_entity.pdbx_description
1 polymer ?
#
loop_
_entity_poly.entity_id
_entity_poly.type
_entity_poly.pdbx_seq_one_letter_code
_entity_poly.pdbx_strand_id
1 'polypeptide(L)'
;MTAQMNKTQKYYIAYMDILGYKEYLKNNPDKAQEYLNTILDAVERAKISVSNFESKTMPMYQMDGGLRLKIFSDNILLCMPVGNGKDEIRRAIVFLIAVASIQRGMVLQHGLITRGGITLGELFINEDIVFGQGLIDAVSLEAKAEYPCIIVSDELPKNLHSLLSDVTEQYNKIKTIIQKQEQHVDFSSEEKKYLDDNLVNVVKEVYYYRSLQELMLHFDKEPVFLNYLFDLSFTNLLGIAFENYVAQIAKNEPKKFKDLIGTNEDYAAILLAHKDIVINKVVTYCHYRDIDKSNALLIAAREKVIRKYIWMLRFHIHMCERLNFKQGMFAFRFGCDPDVLRQIVEIV
;
A
#
# COMPACT_ATOMS: atom_id res chain seq x y z
N MET A 1 9.63 -44.58 -4.99
CA MET A 1 9.44 -43.11 -5.00
C MET A 1 8.00 -42.82 -4.67
N THR A 2 7.72 -42.45 -3.42
CA THR A 2 6.41 -41.91 -3.03
C THR A 2 6.30 -40.53 -3.67
N ALA A 3 5.44 -40.38 -4.67
CA ALA A 3 5.15 -39.09 -5.28
C ALA A 3 4.56 -38.18 -4.19
N GLN A 4 5.33 -37.20 -3.73
CA GLN A 4 4.83 -36.17 -2.83
C GLN A 4 3.78 -35.38 -3.63
N MET A 5 2.49 -35.53 -3.27
CA MET A 5 1.42 -34.81 -3.96
C MET A 5 1.59 -33.32 -3.71
N ASN A 6 1.91 -32.58 -4.76
CA ASN A 6 1.88 -31.12 -4.75
C ASN A 6 0.43 -30.66 -4.51
N LYS A 7 0.20 -29.91 -3.43
CA LYS A 7 -1.12 -29.39 -3.06
C LYS A 7 -1.09 -27.86 -3.06
N THR A 8 -2.18 -27.25 -3.48
CA THR A 8 -2.43 -25.83 -3.20
C THR A 8 -2.64 -25.64 -1.71
N GLN A 9 -2.33 -24.44 -1.22
CA GLN A 9 -2.66 -23.98 0.12
C GLN A 9 -3.12 -22.52 0.05
N LYS A 10 -3.68 -22.00 1.14
CA LYS A 10 -4.09 -20.59 1.21
C LYS A 10 -2.89 -19.65 1.29
N TYR A 11 -2.92 -18.62 0.46
CA TYR A 11 -1.97 -17.52 0.44
C TYR A 11 -2.68 -16.18 0.43
N TYR A 12 -2.04 -15.15 0.99
CA TYR A 12 -2.21 -13.79 0.50
C TYR A 12 -1.45 -13.66 -0.83
N ILE A 13 -2.10 -13.12 -1.84
CA ILE A 13 -1.60 -13.11 -3.22
C ILE A 13 -1.80 -11.71 -3.78
N ALA A 14 -0.74 -11.14 -4.33
CA ALA A 14 -0.74 -9.86 -5.02
C ALA A 14 -0.16 -10.04 -6.41
N TYR A 15 -0.93 -9.68 -7.41
CA TYR A 15 -0.49 -9.60 -8.80
C TYR A 15 -0.44 -8.15 -9.22
N MET A 16 0.69 -7.70 -9.78
CA MET A 16 0.91 -6.34 -10.24
C MET A 16 1.43 -6.33 -11.67
N ASP A 17 0.94 -5.40 -12.48
CA ASP A 17 1.39 -5.12 -13.85
C ASP A 17 1.98 -3.70 -13.93
N ILE A 18 3.16 -3.57 -14.55
CA ILE A 18 3.80 -2.28 -14.79
C ILE A 18 3.19 -1.62 -16.03
N LEU A 19 2.51 -0.49 -15.83
CA LEU A 19 1.75 0.17 -16.88
C LEU A 19 2.64 0.97 -17.85
N GLY A 20 2.35 0.81 -19.14
CA GLY A 20 2.96 1.61 -20.22
C GLY A 20 4.25 1.04 -20.80
N TYR A 21 4.74 -0.08 -20.26
CA TYR A 21 5.95 -0.77 -20.72
C TYR A 21 5.94 -1.11 -22.22
N LYS A 22 4.92 -1.85 -22.66
CA LYS A 22 4.84 -2.37 -24.04
C LYS A 22 4.86 -1.24 -25.08
N GLU A 23 4.10 -0.18 -24.82
CA GLU A 23 4.00 0.98 -25.71
C GLU A 23 5.29 1.81 -25.71
N TYR A 24 5.95 1.94 -24.54
CA TYR A 24 7.25 2.61 -24.45
C TYR A 24 8.29 1.92 -25.33
N LEU A 25 8.43 0.60 -25.21
CA LEU A 25 9.40 -0.17 -25.99
C LEU A 25 9.12 -0.11 -27.49
N LYS A 26 7.84 -0.22 -27.88
CA LYS A 26 7.43 -0.15 -29.28
C LYS A 26 7.83 1.19 -29.93
N ASN A 27 7.69 2.28 -29.18
CA ASN A 27 7.96 3.63 -29.69
C ASN A 27 9.41 4.09 -29.47
N ASN A 28 10.17 3.40 -28.60
CA ASN A 28 11.56 3.74 -28.28
C ASN A 28 12.42 2.47 -28.29
N PRO A 29 12.53 1.75 -29.42
CA PRO A 29 13.30 0.50 -29.48
C PRO A 29 14.77 0.71 -29.06
N ASP A 30 15.34 1.86 -29.39
CA ASP A 30 16.72 2.21 -29.06
C ASP A 30 16.95 2.48 -27.56
N LYS A 31 15.88 2.72 -26.79
CA LYS A 31 15.92 2.93 -25.33
C LYS A 31 15.54 1.69 -24.54
N ALA A 32 15.36 0.55 -25.21
CA ALA A 32 14.94 -0.69 -24.56
C ALA A 32 15.90 -1.12 -23.44
N GLN A 33 17.21 -0.92 -23.63
CA GLN A 33 18.21 -1.28 -22.62
C GLN A 33 18.13 -0.40 -21.37
N GLU A 34 17.94 0.92 -21.53
CA GLU A 34 17.77 1.83 -20.39
C GLU A 34 16.53 1.46 -19.60
N TYR A 35 15.41 1.21 -20.30
CA TYR A 35 14.16 0.83 -19.65
C TYR A 35 14.26 -0.54 -18.97
N LEU A 36 14.95 -1.51 -19.59
CA LEU A 36 15.24 -2.80 -18.96
C LEU A 36 16.02 -2.59 -17.66
N ASN A 37 17.03 -1.72 -17.65
CA ASN A 37 17.77 -1.41 -16.43
C ASN A 37 16.87 -0.77 -15.36
N THR A 38 15.91 0.08 -15.75
CA THR A 38 14.89 0.62 -14.83
C THR A 38 14.05 -0.50 -14.21
N ILE A 39 13.57 -1.46 -15.02
CA ILE A 39 12.81 -2.61 -14.51
C ILE A 39 13.69 -3.46 -13.59
N LEU A 40 14.91 -3.81 -14.02
CA LEU A 40 15.82 -4.66 -13.25
C LEU A 40 16.16 -4.04 -11.89
N ASP A 41 16.42 -2.73 -11.86
CA ASP A 41 16.65 -2.02 -10.62
C ASP A 41 15.36 -1.94 -9.76
N ALA A 42 14.19 -1.71 -10.36
CA ALA A 42 12.94 -1.74 -9.62
C ALA A 42 12.63 -3.13 -9.02
N VAL A 43 12.96 -4.19 -9.75
CA VAL A 43 12.88 -5.59 -9.32
C VAL A 43 13.86 -5.87 -8.20
N GLU A 44 15.10 -5.41 -8.32
CA GLU A 44 16.11 -5.60 -7.28
C GLU A 44 15.73 -4.85 -6.02
N ARG A 45 15.21 -3.62 -6.15
CA ARG A 45 14.66 -2.87 -5.03
C ARG A 45 13.43 -3.54 -4.43
N ALA A 46 12.55 -4.14 -5.22
CA ALA A 46 11.44 -4.94 -4.70
C ALA A 46 11.95 -6.12 -3.86
N LYS A 47 12.98 -6.85 -4.33
CA LYS A 47 13.62 -7.91 -3.55
C LYS A 47 14.24 -7.38 -2.25
N ILE A 48 15.01 -6.29 -2.31
CA ILE A 48 15.62 -5.67 -1.14
C ILE A 48 14.53 -5.22 -0.14
N SER A 49 13.44 -4.62 -0.62
CA SER A 49 12.30 -4.24 0.20
C SER A 49 11.71 -5.46 0.91
N VAL A 50 11.44 -6.55 0.17
CA VAL A 50 10.94 -7.81 0.76
C VAL A 50 11.91 -8.35 1.82
N SER A 51 13.20 -8.48 1.51
CA SER A 51 14.23 -8.95 2.44
C SER A 51 14.36 -8.06 3.69
N ASN A 52 14.25 -6.74 3.52
CA ASN A 52 14.25 -5.79 4.63
C ASN A 52 13.01 -5.94 5.50
N PHE A 53 11.84 -6.19 4.92
CA PHE A 53 10.62 -6.48 5.68
C PHE A 53 10.73 -7.79 6.44
N GLU A 54 11.19 -8.86 5.79
CA GLU A 54 11.38 -10.16 6.44
C GLU A 54 12.34 -10.07 7.64
N SER A 55 13.49 -9.42 7.45
CA SER A 55 14.52 -9.30 8.49
C SER A 55 14.11 -8.39 9.66
N LYS A 56 13.46 -7.25 9.40
CA LYS A 56 13.07 -6.29 10.46
C LYS A 56 11.77 -6.67 11.16
N THR A 57 10.80 -7.19 10.42
CA THR A 57 9.42 -7.34 10.90
C THR A 57 8.96 -8.78 11.07
N MET A 58 9.68 -9.77 10.52
CA MET A 58 9.38 -11.19 10.68
C MET A 58 10.55 -12.08 11.17
N PRO A 59 11.56 -11.61 11.95
CA PRO A 59 12.71 -12.44 12.32
C PRO A 59 12.35 -13.68 13.14
N MET A 60 11.21 -13.70 13.85
CA MET A 60 10.72 -14.84 14.64
C MET A 60 9.90 -15.86 13.83
N TYR A 61 9.52 -15.54 12.58
CA TYR A 61 8.67 -16.36 11.70
C TYR A 61 9.43 -17.06 10.56
N GLN A 62 10.76 -17.05 10.62
CA GLN A 62 11.67 -17.60 9.61
C GLN A 62 11.62 -19.14 9.47
N MET A 63 10.77 -19.84 10.23
CA MET A 63 10.72 -21.30 10.19
C MET A 63 9.81 -21.90 9.09
N ASP A 64 9.02 -21.11 8.35
CA ASP A 64 8.37 -21.52 7.07
C ASP A 64 7.50 -20.42 6.39
N GLY A 65 7.38 -19.22 6.97
CA GLY A 65 6.35 -18.22 6.63
C GLY A 65 6.71 -17.14 5.59
N GLY A 66 7.61 -17.44 4.65
CA GLY A 66 8.28 -16.45 3.80
C GLY A 66 7.40 -15.71 2.79
N LEU A 67 7.75 -14.45 2.52
CA LEU A 67 7.28 -13.72 1.34
C LEU A 67 7.97 -14.30 0.11
N ARG A 68 7.17 -14.70 -0.88
CA ARG A 68 7.66 -15.25 -2.14
C ARG A 68 7.38 -14.27 -3.26
N LEU A 69 8.44 -13.89 -3.96
CA LEU A 69 8.42 -12.98 -5.10
C LEU A 69 8.72 -13.76 -6.38
N LYS A 70 7.87 -13.63 -7.39
CA LYS A 70 8.14 -14.07 -8.76
C LYS A 70 7.83 -12.95 -9.72
N ILE A 71 8.72 -12.75 -10.69
CA ILE A 71 8.60 -11.68 -11.66
C ILE A 71 8.74 -12.30 -13.06
N PHE A 72 7.84 -11.90 -13.95
CA PHE A 72 7.85 -12.30 -15.35
C PHE A 72 7.48 -11.10 -16.22
N SER A 73 8.45 -10.60 -16.98
CA SER A 73 8.30 -9.40 -17.81
C SER A 73 7.83 -8.18 -16.98
N ASP A 74 6.68 -7.61 -17.32
CA ASP A 74 6.03 -6.49 -16.63
C ASP A 74 5.18 -6.91 -15.41
N ASN A 75 5.14 -8.22 -15.10
CA ASN A 75 4.27 -8.76 -14.06
C ASN A 75 5.06 -9.16 -12.80
N ILE A 76 4.54 -8.78 -11.65
CA ILE A 76 5.09 -9.05 -10.33
C ILE A 76 4.05 -9.80 -9.52
N LEU A 77 4.42 -11.00 -9.06
CA LEU A 77 3.67 -11.79 -8.12
C LEU A 77 4.36 -11.76 -6.76
N LEU A 78 3.66 -11.29 -5.74
CA LEU A 78 4.07 -11.44 -4.35
C LEU A 78 3.03 -12.30 -3.63
N CYS A 79 3.47 -13.29 -2.86
CA CYS A 79 2.55 -14.08 -2.04
C CYS A 79 3.17 -14.46 -0.70
N MET A 80 2.32 -14.64 0.31
CA MET A 80 2.73 -15.11 1.63
C MET A 80 1.72 -16.16 2.12
N PRO A 81 2.16 -17.33 2.61
CA PRO A 81 1.25 -18.37 3.07
C PRO A 81 0.45 -17.86 4.27
N VAL A 82 -0.82 -18.22 4.31
CA VAL A 82 -1.70 -17.93 5.45
C VAL A 82 -1.26 -18.81 6.62
N GLY A 83 -1.03 -18.19 7.77
CA GLY A 83 -0.63 -18.89 8.98
C GLY A 83 -1.82 -19.28 9.85
N ASN A 84 -1.50 -19.77 11.04
CA ASN A 84 -2.48 -20.09 12.08
C ASN A 84 -2.25 -19.23 13.32
N GLY A 85 -3.34 -18.92 14.03
CA GLY A 85 -3.27 -18.30 15.35
C GLY A 85 -3.35 -16.77 15.37
N LYS A 86 -3.02 -16.20 16.54
CA LYS A 86 -3.26 -14.78 16.87
C LYS A 86 -2.40 -13.79 16.08
N ASP A 87 -1.32 -14.27 15.46
CA ASP A 87 -0.41 -13.44 14.67
C ASP A 87 -0.82 -13.29 13.20
N GLU A 88 -1.94 -13.89 12.79
CA GLU A 88 -2.38 -13.87 11.40
C GLU A 88 -2.73 -12.47 10.90
N ILE A 89 -3.32 -11.64 11.77
CA ILE A 89 -3.56 -10.22 11.46
C ILE A 89 -2.27 -9.47 11.17
N ARG A 90 -1.24 -9.71 11.97
CA ARG A 90 0.09 -9.12 11.80
C ARG A 90 0.69 -9.58 10.46
N ARG A 91 0.57 -10.86 10.13
CA ARG A 91 1.02 -11.42 8.86
C ARG A 91 0.35 -10.71 7.68
N ALA A 92 -0.96 -10.55 7.70
CA ALA A 92 -1.68 -9.82 6.66
C ALA A 92 -1.20 -8.37 6.51
N ILE A 93 -0.99 -7.67 7.63
CA ILE A 93 -0.45 -6.31 7.62
C ILE A 93 0.94 -6.26 6.99
N VAL A 94 1.85 -7.19 7.35
CA VAL A 94 3.19 -7.28 6.73
C VAL A 94 3.08 -7.51 5.22
N PHE A 95 2.17 -8.38 4.79
CA PHE A 95 1.93 -8.63 3.37
C PHE A 95 1.57 -7.34 2.62
N LEU A 96 0.55 -6.63 3.12
CA LEU A 96 0.05 -5.39 2.52
C LEU A 96 1.12 -4.31 2.48
N ILE A 97 1.89 -4.15 3.57
CA ILE A 97 3.02 -3.21 3.64
C ILE A 97 4.08 -3.55 2.57
N ALA A 98 4.40 -4.83 2.38
CA ALA A 98 5.40 -5.23 1.39
C ALA A 98 4.94 -4.90 -0.04
N VAL A 99 3.69 -5.23 -0.39
CA VAL A 99 3.12 -4.88 -1.71
C VAL A 99 3.11 -3.36 -1.91
N ALA A 100 2.66 -2.63 -0.90
CA ALA A 100 2.55 -1.17 -0.93
C ALA A 100 3.93 -0.51 -1.08
N SER A 101 4.94 -1.06 -0.41
CA SER A 101 6.33 -0.56 -0.50
C SER A 101 6.94 -0.80 -1.87
N ILE A 102 6.64 -1.93 -2.52
CA ILE A 102 7.07 -2.20 -3.91
C ILE A 102 6.41 -1.18 -4.85
N GLN A 103 5.09 -0.97 -4.74
CA GLN A 103 4.38 0.03 -5.54
C GLN A 103 4.93 1.44 -5.31
N ARG A 104 5.18 1.83 -4.06
CA ARG A 104 5.76 3.13 -3.71
C ARG A 104 7.15 3.30 -4.31
N GLY A 105 8.01 2.30 -4.22
CA GLY A 105 9.35 2.33 -4.82
C GLY A 105 9.30 2.53 -6.33
N MET A 106 8.44 1.80 -7.04
CA MET A 106 8.19 1.96 -8.47
C MET A 106 7.81 3.39 -8.85
N VAL A 107 6.88 3.99 -8.10
CA VAL A 107 6.43 5.36 -8.36
C VAL A 107 7.52 6.36 -8.03
N LEU A 108 8.08 6.33 -6.82
CA LEU A 108 8.97 7.37 -6.31
C LEU A 108 10.36 7.36 -6.94
N GLN A 109 10.88 6.20 -7.32
CA GLN A 109 12.25 6.09 -7.85
C GLN A 109 12.29 6.12 -9.37
N HIS A 110 11.21 5.66 -10.02
CA HIS A 110 11.20 5.43 -11.46
C HIS A 110 10.07 6.15 -12.19
N GLY A 111 9.13 6.76 -11.48
CA GLY A 111 7.93 7.35 -12.07
C GLY A 111 7.09 6.31 -12.83
N LEU A 112 7.20 5.04 -12.43
CA LEU A 112 6.47 3.92 -13.00
C LEU A 112 5.23 3.65 -12.17
N ILE A 113 4.08 3.61 -12.84
CA ILE A 113 2.81 3.24 -12.22
C ILE A 113 2.53 1.76 -12.39
N THR A 114 1.92 1.17 -11.39
CA THR A 114 1.47 -0.22 -11.40
C THR A 114 -0.04 -0.29 -11.23
N ARG A 115 -0.62 -1.38 -11.70
CA ARG A 115 -2.01 -1.77 -11.44
C ARG A 115 -2.03 -3.22 -11.00
N GLY A 116 -3.05 -3.65 -10.28
CA GLY A 116 -3.02 -5.02 -9.77
C GLY A 116 -4.25 -5.45 -8.98
N GLY A 117 -4.11 -6.63 -8.39
CA GLY A 117 -5.10 -7.26 -7.53
C GLY A 117 -4.47 -7.95 -6.33
N ILE A 118 -5.08 -7.80 -5.16
CA ILE A 118 -4.76 -8.53 -3.93
C ILE A 118 -5.94 -9.40 -3.55
N THR A 119 -5.69 -10.67 -3.26
CA THR A 119 -6.71 -11.62 -2.81
C THR A 119 -6.15 -12.60 -1.76
N LEU A 120 -7.07 -13.26 -1.06
CA LEU A 120 -6.83 -14.42 -0.23
C LEU A 120 -7.32 -15.65 -1.00
N GLY A 121 -6.44 -16.57 -1.37
CA GLY A 121 -6.85 -17.69 -2.23
C GLY A 121 -5.89 -18.88 -2.25
N GLU A 122 -6.32 -19.96 -2.90
CA GLU A 122 -5.53 -21.18 -3.08
C GLU A 122 -4.42 -20.96 -4.12
N LEU A 123 -3.19 -21.27 -3.75
CA LEU A 123 -2.00 -21.16 -4.58
C LEU A 123 -1.03 -22.32 -4.30
N PHE A 124 -0.38 -22.78 -5.35
CA PHE A 124 0.83 -23.58 -5.34
C PHE A 124 1.95 -22.75 -5.96
N ILE A 125 3.10 -22.68 -5.30
CA ILE A 125 4.26 -21.94 -5.79
C ILE A 125 5.56 -22.65 -5.39
N ASN A 126 6.41 -22.92 -6.37
CA ASN A 126 7.79 -23.41 -6.19
C ASN A 126 8.74 -22.62 -7.10
N GLU A 127 9.98 -23.07 -7.27
CA GLU A 127 10.98 -22.38 -8.12
C GLU A 127 10.54 -22.24 -9.57
N ASP A 128 9.80 -23.21 -10.11
CA ASP A 128 9.44 -23.27 -11.53
C ASP A 128 8.06 -22.71 -11.84
N ILE A 129 7.06 -23.04 -11.02
CA ILE A 129 5.64 -22.90 -11.33
C ILE A 129 4.91 -22.07 -10.28
N VAL A 130 3.91 -21.32 -10.74
CA VAL A 130 2.84 -20.75 -9.92
C VAL A 130 1.51 -21.21 -10.51
N PHE A 131 0.63 -21.73 -9.68
CA PHE A 131 -0.67 -22.22 -10.12
C PHE A 131 -1.70 -22.11 -9.01
N GLY A 132 -2.95 -21.80 -9.33
CA GLY A 132 -4.05 -21.85 -8.37
C GLY A 132 -5.14 -20.82 -8.64
N GLN A 133 -6.33 -21.06 -8.07
CA GLN A 133 -7.48 -20.17 -8.24
C GLN A 133 -7.19 -18.75 -7.73
N GLY A 134 -6.42 -18.62 -6.64
CA GLY A 134 -6.08 -17.31 -6.10
C GLY A 134 -5.23 -16.45 -7.04
N LEU A 135 -4.40 -17.06 -7.89
CA LEU A 135 -3.68 -16.32 -8.95
C LEU A 135 -4.67 -15.81 -10.02
N ILE A 136 -5.60 -16.65 -10.45
CA ILE A 136 -6.63 -16.29 -11.44
C ILE A 136 -7.46 -15.11 -10.92
N ASP A 137 -7.86 -15.15 -9.64
CA ASP A 137 -8.65 -14.10 -9.01
C ASP A 137 -7.86 -12.78 -8.92
N ALA A 138 -6.58 -12.83 -8.54
CA ALA A 138 -5.71 -11.65 -8.49
C ALA A 138 -5.52 -11.00 -9.87
N VAL A 139 -5.32 -11.82 -10.92
CA VAL A 139 -5.24 -11.35 -12.31
C VAL A 139 -6.58 -10.77 -12.78
N SER A 140 -7.71 -11.37 -12.39
CA SER A 140 -9.02 -10.84 -12.72
C SER A 140 -9.30 -9.48 -12.07
N LEU A 141 -8.77 -9.22 -10.87
CA LEU A 141 -8.87 -7.92 -10.22
C LEU A 141 -8.02 -6.86 -10.95
N GLU A 142 -6.82 -7.22 -11.40
CA GLU A 142 -6.00 -6.34 -12.25
C GLU A 142 -6.76 -5.92 -13.52
N ALA A 143 -7.42 -6.87 -14.19
CA ALA A 143 -8.20 -6.58 -15.39
C ALA A 143 -9.40 -5.63 -15.14
N LYS A 144 -9.91 -5.58 -13.90
CA LYS A 144 -10.98 -4.66 -13.47
C LYS A 144 -10.43 -3.29 -13.06
N ALA A 145 -9.13 -3.15 -12.82
CA ALA A 145 -8.53 -1.90 -12.41
C ALA A 145 -8.47 -0.91 -13.59
N GLU A 146 -9.40 0.05 -13.61
CA GLU A 146 -9.42 1.13 -14.61
C GLU A 146 -8.27 2.15 -14.42
N TYR A 147 -7.72 2.20 -13.20
CA TYR A 147 -6.75 3.19 -12.74
C TYR A 147 -5.44 2.51 -12.30
N PRO A 148 -4.33 3.25 -12.12
CA PRO A 148 -3.07 2.71 -11.63
C PRO A 148 -3.13 2.41 -10.12
N CYS A 149 -4.03 1.51 -9.73
CA CYS A 149 -4.26 1.07 -8.37
C CYS A 149 -4.17 -0.46 -8.26
N ILE A 150 -3.85 -0.94 -7.06
CA ILE A 150 -3.90 -2.37 -6.73
C ILE A 150 -5.20 -2.60 -5.96
N ILE A 151 -6.18 -3.22 -6.60
CA ILE A 151 -7.49 -3.49 -5.99
C ILE A 151 -7.34 -4.59 -4.94
N VAL A 152 -7.98 -4.41 -3.80
CA VAL A 152 -8.09 -5.43 -2.75
C VAL A 152 -9.45 -6.12 -2.89
N SER A 153 -9.45 -7.45 -2.95
CA SER A 153 -10.69 -8.24 -3.02
C SER A 153 -11.63 -7.92 -1.87
N ASP A 154 -12.93 -7.79 -2.13
CA ASP A 154 -13.95 -7.45 -1.12
C ASP A 154 -14.00 -8.41 0.08
N GLU A 155 -13.56 -9.65 -0.11
CA GLU A 155 -13.53 -10.66 0.94
C GLU A 155 -12.34 -10.48 1.90
N LEU A 156 -11.24 -9.86 1.48
CA LEU A 156 -10.05 -9.73 2.32
C LEU A 156 -10.32 -8.84 3.56
N PRO A 157 -10.88 -7.62 3.44
CA PRO A 157 -11.18 -6.79 4.62
C PRO A 157 -12.12 -7.49 5.61
N LYS A 158 -13.12 -8.23 5.11
CA LYS A 158 -14.07 -8.98 5.96
C LYS A 158 -13.36 -10.08 6.74
N ASN A 159 -12.53 -10.87 6.06
CA ASN A 159 -11.74 -11.93 6.68
C ASN A 159 -10.80 -11.36 7.75
N LEU A 160 -10.08 -10.28 7.45
CA LEU A 160 -9.13 -9.69 8.40
C LEU A 160 -9.84 -9.02 9.60
N HIS A 161 -10.99 -8.38 9.38
CA HIS A 161 -11.77 -7.80 10.47
C HIS A 161 -12.27 -8.88 11.44
N SER A 162 -12.60 -10.07 10.95
CA SER A 162 -13.01 -11.20 11.80
C SER A 162 -11.91 -11.76 12.72
N LEU A 163 -10.64 -11.40 12.47
CA LEU A 163 -9.50 -11.79 13.30
C LEU A 163 -9.27 -10.83 14.48
N LEU A 164 -9.89 -9.66 14.46
CA LEU A 164 -9.73 -8.60 15.46
C LEU A 164 -10.85 -8.66 16.49
N SER A 165 -10.52 -8.33 17.73
CA SER A 165 -11.50 -8.18 18.80
C SER A 165 -12.13 -6.79 18.77
N ASP A 166 -13.43 -6.68 19.02
CA ASP A 166 -14.04 -5.38 19.28
C ASP A 166 -13.61 -4.90 20.68
N VAL A 167 -12.65 -3.96 20.69
CA VAL A 167 -12.09 -3.35 21.89
C VAL A 167 -12.47 -1.87 22.02
N THR A 168 -13.55 -1.44 21.34
CA THR A 168 -13.92 -0.03 21.21
C THR A 168 -14.17 0.64 22.57
N GLU A 169 -14.92 -0.02 23.45
CA GLU A 169 -15.22 0.51 24.78
C GLU A 169 -13.95 0.64 25.63
N GLN A 170 -13.11 -0.40 25.64
CA GLN A 170 -11.86 -0.41 26.38
C GLN A 170 -10.90 0.66 25.85
N TYR A 171 -10.83 0.83 24.54
CA TYR A 171 -10.01 1.85 23.90
C TYR A 171 -10.47 3.26 24.28
N ASN A 172 -11.77 3.53 24.24
CA ASN A 172 -12.32 4.82 24.64
C ASN A 172 -12.00 5.13 26.10
N LYS A 173 -12.14 4.15 26.99
CA LYS A 173 -11.75 4.29 28.41
C LYS A 173 -10.26 4.58 28.58
N ILE A 174 -9.38 3.83 27.90
CA ILE A 174 -7.92 4.08 27.93
C ILE A 174 -7.61 5.48 27.41
N LYS A 175 -8.22 5.90 26.30
CA LYS A 175 -8.03 7.23 25.71
C LYS A 175 -8.40 8.33 26.69
N THR A 176 -9.55 8.22 27.37
CA THR A 176 -9.96 9.19 28.39
C THR A 176 -8.98 9.25 29.56
N ILE A 177 -8.46 8.10 30.02
CA ILE A 177 -7.47 8.08 31.10
C ILE A 177 -6.18 8.78 30.64
N ILE A 178 -5.64 8.45 29.46
CA ILE A 178 -4.40 9.05 28.93
C ILE A 178 -4.56 10.57 28.75
N GLN A 179 -5.72 11.06 28.31
CA GLN A 179 -5.99 12.49 28.16
C GLN A 179 -5.93 13.27 29.49
N LYS A 180 -6.19 12.62 30.64
CA LYS A 180 -6.03 13.27 31.95
C LYS A 180 -4.58 13.61 32.26
N GLN A 181 -3.64 12.81 31.76
CA GLN A 181 -2.21 13.07 31.97
C GLN A 181 -1.75 14.34 31.26
N GLU A 182 -2.30 14.63 30.07
CA GLU A 182 -2.03 15.90 29.36
C GLU A 182 -2.55 17.12 30.13
N GLN A 183 -3.57 16.91 30.97
CA GLN A 183 -4.13 17.93 31.86
C GLN A 183 -3.42 17.99 33.22
N HIS A 184 -2.28 17.30 33.39
CA HIS A 184 -1.53 17.17 34.64
C HIS A 184 -2.38 16.64 35.81
N VAL A 185 -3.37 15.80 35.53
CA VAL A 185 -4.19 15.14 36.54
C VAL A 185 -3.64 13.74 36.82
N ASP A 186 -3.34 13.45 38.09
CA ASP A 186 -2.87 12.14 38.52
C ASP A 186 -3.96 11.07 38.35
N PHE A 187 -3.54 9.88 37.91
CA PHE A 187 -4.43 8.72 37.79
C PHE A 187 -4.79 8.14 39.16
N SER A 188 -6.06 7.75 39.32
CA SER A 188 -6.50 6.97 40.46
C SER A 188 -5.83 5.59 40.49
N SER A 189 -5.82 4.92 41.65
CA SER A 189 -5.30 3.55 41.75
C SER A 189 -6.05 2.56 40.86
N GLU A 190 -7.35 2.76 40.68
CA GLU A 190 -8.19 1.93 39.80
C GLU A 190 -7.84 2.13 38.31
N GLU A 191 -7.57 3.37 37.91
CA GLU A 191 -7.17 3.72 36.54
C GLU A 191 -5.79 3.14 36.19
N LYS A 192 -4.84 3.24 37.12
CA LYS A 192 -3.51 2.62 36.95
C LYS A 192 -3.62 1.11 36.75
N LYS A 193 -4.37 0.43 37.62
CA LYS A 193 -4.61 -1.01 37.50
C LYS A 193 -5.28 -1.37 36.17
N TYR A 194 -6.30 -0.60 35.77
CA TYR A 194 -6.98 -0.84 34.50
C TYR A 194 -6.05 -0.71 33.29
N LEU A 195 -5.16 0.28 33.29
CA LEU A 195 -4.14 0.44 32.25
C LEU A 195 -3.17 -0.74 32.24
N ASP A 196 -2.65 -1.15 33.39
CA ASP A 196 -1.72 -2.29 33.49
C ASP A 196 -2.33 -3.59 32.93
N ASP A 197 -3.61 -3.82 33.22
CA ASP A 197 -4.32 -5.05 32.81
C ASP A 197 -4.69 -5.06 31.31
N ASN A 198 -4.94 -3.90 30.68
CA ASN A 198 -5.60 -3.84 29.37
C ASN A 198 -4.80 -3.14 28.26
N LEU A 199 -3.88 -2.24 28.61
CA LEU A 199 -3.29 -1.29 27.66
C LEU A 199 -2.66 -1.98 26.45
N VAL A 200 -1.79 -2.98 26.69
CA VAL A 200 -1.01 -3.60 25.61
C VAL A 200 -1.91 -4.29 24.60
N ASN A 201 -2.88 -5.09 25.05
CA ASN A 201 -3.76 -5.83 24.15
C ASN A 201 -4.69 -4.89 23.38
N VAL A 202 -5.32 -3.93 24.06
CA VAL A 202 -6.23 -2.98 23.41
C VAL A 202 -5.49 -2.11 22.40
N VAL A 203 -4.30 -1.61 22.76
CA VAL A 203 -3.47 -0.83 21.82
C VAL A 203 -3.06 -1.68 20.63
N LYS A 204 -2.70 -2.96 20.81
CA LYS A 204 -2.37 -3.86 19.69
C LYS A 204 -3.54 -4.06 18.74
N GLU A 205 -4.72 -4.37 19.25
CA GLU A 205 -5.93 -4.56 18.44
C GLU A 205 -6.31 -3.29 17.67
N VAL A 206 -6.33 -2.13 18.34
CA VAL A 206 -6.64 -0.84 17.69
C VAL A 206 -5.57 -0.45 16.68
N TYR A 207 -4.30 -0.67 17.00
CA TYR A 207 -3.20 -0.42 16.07
C TYR A 207 -3.38 -1.23 14.79
N TYR A 208 -3.60 -2.54 14.90
CA TYR A 208 -3.80 -3.40 13.73
C TYR A 208 -5.05 -3.03 12.94
N TYR A 209 -6.17 -2.74 13.61
CA TYR A 209 -7.37 -2.25 12.96
C TYR A 209 -7.11 -0.99 12.14
N ARG A 210 -6.42 0.01 12.73
CA ARG A 210 -6.13 1.27 12.04
C ARG A 210 -5.05 1.11 10.97
N SER A 211 -4.09 0.21 11.15
CA SER A 211 -3.14 -0.14 10.08
C SER A 211 -3.85 -0.70 8.86
N LEU A 212 -4.85 -1.57 9.04
CA LEU A 212 -5.66 -2.07 7.93
C LEU A 212 -6.43 -0.95 7.22
N GLN A 213 -7.05 -0.03 7.97
CA GLN A 213 -7.74 1.13 7.40
C GLN A 213 -6.79 2.10 6.68
N GLU A 214 -5.54 2.19 7.12
CA GLU A 214 -4.53 3.02 6.47
C GLU A 214 -3.99 2.38 5.19
N LEU A 215 -3.80 1.05 5.19
CA LEU A 215 -3.32 0.30 4.04
C LEU A 215 -4.38 0.08 2.97
N MET A 216 -5.66 0.05 3.34
CA MET A 216 -6.79 -0.23 2.46
C MET A 216 -7.74 0.96 2.40
N LEU A 217 -7.66 1.72 1.29
CA LEU A 217 -8.48 2.90 1.05
C LEU A 217 -9.55 2.62 0.01
N HIS A 218 -10.55 3.50 -0.07
CA HIS A 218 -11.52 3.51 -1.16
C HIS A 218 -11.94 4.96 -1.44
N PHE A 219 -12.34 5.23 -2.68
CA PHE A 219 -12.98 6.50 -3.04
C PHE A 219 -14.48 6.25 -3.17
N ASP A 220 -15.29 6.73 -2.23
CA ASP A 220 -16.74 6.61 -2.28
C ASP A 220 -17.21 5.18 -2.64
N LYS A 221 -17.76 4.98 -3.86
CA LYS A 221 -18.30 3.73 -4.40
C LYS A 221 -17.30 2.87 -5.18
N GLU A 222 -16.03 3.30 -5.26
CA GLU A 222 -14.96 2.54 -5.92
C GLU A 222 -14.53 1.33 -5.08
N PRO A 223 -13.96 0.29 -5.70
CA PRO A 223 -13.35 -0.83 -4.99
C PRO A 223 -12.29 -0.37 -4.00
N VAL A 224 -12.11 -1.15 -2.93
CA VAL A 224 -10.99 -0.96 -2.00
C VAL A 224 -9.68 -1.17 -2.77
N PHE A 225 -8.70 -0.29 -2.56
CA PHE A 225 -7.39 -0.37 -3.16
C PHE A 225 -6.28 -0.14 -2.13
N LEU A 226 -5.09 -0.62 -2.44
CA LEU A 226 -3.93 -0.52 -1.60
C LEU A 226 -3.38 0.92 -1.59
N ASN A 227 -3.18 1.46 -0.39
CA ASN A 227 -2.51 2.73 -0.18
C ASN A 227 -0.99 2.53 -0.18
N TYR A 228 -0.32 2.89 -1.28
CA TYR A 228 1.14 2.86 -1.34
C TYR A 228 1.80 4.07 -0.68
N LEU A 229 1.05 5.07 -0.25
CA LEU A 229 1.51 6.20 0.56
C LEU A 229 1.02 6.01 2.01
N PHE A 230 1.09 4.81 2.56
CA PHE A 230 0.65 4.57 3.95
C PHE A 230 1.56 5.26 4.97
N ASP A 231 0.98 5.72 6.09
CA ASP A 231 1.72 6.11 7.31
C ASP A 231 1.25 5.30 8.53
N LEU A 232 2.08 4.37 9.01
CA LEU A 232 1.78 3.54 10.18
C LEU A 232 2.40 4.07 11.48
N SER A 233 2.78 5.35 11.52
CA SER A 233 3.24 6.00 12.75
C SER A 233 2.17 5.96 13.84
N PHE A 234 2.60 5.89 15.10
CA PHE A 234 1.68 6.00 16.25
C PHE A 234 0.96 7.35 16.24
N THR A 235 1.63 8.41 15.80
CA THR A 235 1.05 9.73 15.65
C THR A 235 -0.17 9.70 14.74
N ASN A 236 -0.02 9.13 13.53
CA ASN A 236 -1.10 9.04 12.56
C ASN A 236 -2.19 8.08 13.04
N LEU A 237 -1.80 6.88 13.50
CA LEU A 237 -2.75 5.84 13.82
C LEU A 237 -3.46 6.09 15.14
N LEU A 238 -2.81 6.54 16.21
CA LEU A 238 -3.40 6.63 17.56
C LEU A 238 -3.44 8.05 18.14
N GLY A 239 -2.71 8.99 17.54
CA GLY A 239 -2.61 10.37 17.98
C GLY A 239 -1.41 10.63 18.91
N ILE A 240 -0.98 11.90 18.95
CA ILE A 240 0.19 12.38 19.69
C ILE A 240 0.13 12.02 21.19
N ALA A 241 -1.05 12.13 21.82
CA ALA A 241 -1.25 11.79 23.23
C ALA A 241 -0.85 10.34 23.54
N PHE A 242 -1.31 9.40 22.69
CA PHE A 242 -1.00 7.98 22.81
C PHE A 242 0.47 7.70 22.54
N GLU A 243 1.03 8.33 21.50
CA GLU A 243 2.46 8.19 21.19
C GLU A 243 3.33 8.62 22.36
N ASN A 244 3.07 9.78 22.95
CA ASN A 244 3.81 10.29 24.10
C ASN A 244 3.71 9.33 25.30
N TYR A 245 2.52 8.80 25.57
CA TYR A 245 2.29 7.86 26.66
C TYR A 245 3.01 6.51 26.43
N VAL A 246 2.88 5.95 25.23
CA VAL A 246 3.55 4.70 24.84
C VAL A 246 5.07 4.87 24.87
N ALA A 247 5.60 6.00 24.41
CA ALA A 247 7.02 6.31 24.46
C ALA A 247 7.58 6.35 25.90
N GLN A 248 6.79 6.86 26.86
CA GLN A 248 7.16 6.82 28.28
C GLN A 248 7.24 5.39 28.80
N ILE A 249 6.24 4.55 28.48
CA ILE A 249 6.23 3.14 28.92
C ILE A 249 7.35 2.36 28.24
N ALA A 250 7.57 2.56 26.94
CA ALA A 250 8.59 1.85 26.17
C ALA A 250 10.01 2.14 26.67
N LYS A 251 10.28 3.31 27.26
CA LYS A 251 11.56 3.59 27.95
C LYS A 251 11.81 2.64 29.12
N ASN A 252 10.76 2.30 29.86
CA ASN A 252 10.85 1.45 31.05
C ASN A 252 10.70 -0.03 30.70
N GLU A 253 9.89 -0.36 29.69
CA GLU A 253 9.53 -1.72 29.30
C GLU A 253 9.47 -1.89 27.75
N PRO A 254 10.61 -1.83 27.05
CA PRO A 254 10.66 -1.79 25.58
C PRO A 254 10.06 -3.06 24.93
N LYS A 255 10.00 -4.18 25.65
CA LYS A 255 9.46 -5.44 25.14
C LYS A 255 7.93 -5.46 25.00
N LYS A 256 7.19 -4.56 25.67
CA LYS A 256 5.71 -4.55 25.65
C LYS A 256 5.13 -4.25 24.26
N PHE A 257 5.82 -3.43 23.47
CA PHE A 257 5.34 -2.95 22.16
C PHE A 257 6.20 -3.41 20.99
N LYS A 258 7.20 -4.28 21.21
CA LYS A 258 8.11 -4.78 20.17
C LYS A 258 7.40 -5.47 18.99
N ASP A 259 6.15 -5.89 19.20
CA ASP A 259 5.37 -6.63 18.20
C ASP A 259 4.53 -5.70 17.28
N LEU A 260 4.64 -4.39 17.45
CA LEU A 260 3.94 -3.40 16.60
C LEU A 260 4.83 -2.99 15.43
N ILE A 261 4.24 -2.95 14.23
CA ILE A 261 4.96 -2.71 12.97
C ILE A 261 4.85 -1.23 12.60
N GLY A 262 5.59 -0.39 13.31
CA GLY A 262 5.65 1.05 13.04
C GLY A 262 6.59 1.42 11.89
N THR A 263 6.28 2.50 11.19
CA THR A 263 7.19 3.19 10.27
C THR A 263 7.80 4.42 10.93
N ASN A 264 9.12 4.60 10.78
CA ASN A 264 9.84 5.84 11.13
C ASN A 264 10.28 6.58 9.85
N GLU A 265 9.44 6.58 8.83
CA GLU A 265 9.75 7.18 7.55
C GLU A 265 9.47 8.69 7.59
N ASP A 266 10.28 9.48 6.86
CA ASP A 266 9.98 10.89 6.63
C ASP A 266 8.83 11.01 5.63
N TYR A 267 7.63 10.96 6.18
CA TYR A 267 6.41 10.93 5.38
C TYR A 267 6.16 12.25 4.65
N ALA A 268 6.62 13.38 5.21
CA ALA A 268 6.58 14.67 4.53
C ALA A 268 7.46 14.66 3.27
N ALA A 269 8.67 14.11 3.36
CA ALA A 269 9.55 13.94 2.20
C ALA A 269 8.94 13.00 1.14
N ILE A 270 8.29 11.92 1.57
CA ILE A 270 7.58 10.99 0.67
C ILE A 270 6.49 11.71 -0.13
N LEU A 271 5.63 12.49 0.54
CA LEU A 271 4.57 13.25 -0.14
C LEU A 271 5.12 14.31 -1.08
N LEU A 272 6.19 15.02 -0.69
CA LEU A 272 6.82 16.02 -1.57
C LEU A 272 7.44 15.37 -2.82
N ALA A 273 8.14 14.23 -2.67
CA ALA A 273 8.66 13.50 -3.82
C ALA A 273 7.53 13.02 -4.75
N HIS A 274 6.43 12.53 -4.17
CA HIS A 274 5.26 12.12 -4.94
C HIS A 274 4.62 13.30 -5.68
N LYS A 275 4.51 14.46 -5.04
CA LYS A 275 4.01 15.71 -5.64
C LYS A 275 4.77 16.07 -6.91
N ASP A 276 6.09 16.06 -6.85
CA ASP A 276 6.96 16.43 -7.98
C ASP A 276 6.75 15.48 -9.17
N ILE A 277 6.64 14.18 -8.90
CA ILE A 277 6.34 13.18 -9.93
C ILE A 277 4.97 13.43 -10.56
N VAL A 278 3.93 13.63 -9.75
CA VAL A 278 2.57 13.87 -10.25
C VAL A 278 2.52 15.12 -11.11
N ILE A 279 3.08 16.24 -10.64
CA ILE A 279 3.14 17.50 -11.40
C ILE A 279 3.86 17.28 -12.73
N ASN A 280 5.04 16.65 -12.70
CA ASN A 280 5.81 16.39 -13.91
C ASN A 280 5.02 15.56 -14.92
N LYS A 281 4.37 14.48 -14.48
CA LYS A 281 3.59 13.60 -15.36
C LYS A 281 2.35 14.29 -15.91
N VAL A 282 1.64 15.09 -15.10
CA VAL A 282 0.48 15.86 -15.56
C VAL A 282 0.89 16.88 -16.62
N VAL A 283 1.94 17.67 -16.37
CA VAL A 283 2.44 18.66 -17.33
C VAL A 283 2.89 18.00 -18.64
N THR A 284 3.53 16.83 -18.55
CA THR A 284 4.06 16.12 -19.72
C THR A 284 2.97 15.45 -20.55
N TYR A 285 1.96 14.85 -19.92
CA TYR A 285 1.05 13.93 -20.59
C TYR A 285 -0.41 14.36 -20.62
N CYS A 286 -0.87 15.30 -19.79
CA CYS A 286 -2.29 15.69 -19.70
C CYS A 286 -2.74 16.72 -20.75
N HIS A 287 -2.23 16.58 -21.99
CA HIS A 287 -2.58 17.39 -23.15
C HIS A 287 -2.44 16.62 -24.47
N TYR A 288 -2.88 17.20 -25.58
CA TYR A 288 -2.79 16.61 -26.93
C TYR A 288 -1.83 17.36 -27.88
N ARG A 289 -1.00 18.27 -27.35
CA ARG A 289 -0.13 19.17 -28.15
C ARG A 289 1.01 18.44 -28.89
N ASP A 290 1.37 17.25 -28.44
CA ASP A 290 2.53 16.46 -28.86
C ASP A 290 2.14 15.21 -29.67
N ILE A 291 0.89 15.11 -30.13
CA ILE A 291 0.40 14.01 -30.95
C ILE A 291 -0.29 14.55 -32.21
N ASP A 292 -0.39 13.70 -33.25
CA ASP A 292 -1.21 13.98 -34.43
C ASP A 292 -2.70 13.91 -34.07
N LYS A 293 -3.33 15.09 -33.99
CA LYS A 293 -4.76 15.28 -33.65
C LYS A 293 -5.73 14.81 -34.73
N SER A 294 -5.25 14.46 -35.93
CA SER A 294 -6.09 13.81 -36.95
C SER A 294 -6.22 12.29 -36.73
N ASN A 295 -5.34 11.71 -35.90
CA ASN A 295 -5.29 10.28 -35.64
C ASN A 295 -6.10 9.89 -34.40
N ALA A 296 -7.31 9.35 -34.62
CA ALA A 296 -8.21 8.91 -33.56
C ALA A 296 -7.60 7.87 -32.60
N LEU A 297 -6.70 7.02 -33.08
CA LEU A 297 -6.03 6.01 -32.22
C LEU A 297 -5.06 6.67 -31.24
N LEU A 298 -4.31 7.69 -31.68
CA LEU A 298 -3.40 8.44 -30.81
C LEU A 298 -4.16 9.25 -29.77
N ILE A 299 -5.30 9.86 -30.14
CA ILE A 299 -6.18 10.55 -29.20
C ILE A 299 -6.71 9.57 -28.13
N ALA A 300 -7.25 8.41 -28.54
CA ALA A 300 -7.76 7.42 -27.61
C ALA A 300 -6.67 6.85 -26.68
N ALA A 301 -5.45 6.65 -27.20
CA ALA A 301 -4.30 6.26 -26.38
C ALA A 301 -3.94 7.35 -25.37
N ARG A 302 -3.92 8.62 -25.80
CA ARG A 302 -3.66 9.76 -24.92
C ARG A 302 -4.71 9.89 -23.82
N GLU A 303 -6.00 9.77 -24.12
CA GLU A 303 -7.07 9.80 -23.10
C GLU A 303 -6.84 8.79 -21.97
N LYS A 304 -6.43 7.56 -22.31
CA LYS A 304 -6.09 6.53 -21.31
C LYS A 304 -4.93 6.97 -20.42
N VAL A 305 -3.93 7.65 -20.99
CA VAL A 305 -2.81 8.22 -20.22
C VAL A 305 -3.27 9.36 -19.31
N ILE A 306 -4.09 10.28 -19.82
CA ILE A 306 -4.64 11.40 -19.03
C ILE A 306 -5.43 10.86 -17.84
N ARG A 307 -6.30 9.87 -18.02
CA ARG A 307 -7.07 9.25 -16.93
C ARG A 307 -6.20 8.66 -15.83
N LYS A 308 -5.08 8.02 -16.17
CA LYS A 308 -4.13 7.49 -15.18
C LYS A 308 -3.55 8.59 -14.29
N TYR A 309 -3.13 9.71 -14.89
CA TYR A 309 -2.52 10.80 -14.14
C TYR A 309 -3.54 11.70 -13.44
N ILE A 310 -4.79 11.78 -13.92
CA ILE A 310 -5.91 12.34 -13.15
C ILE A 310 -6.10 11.53 -11.87
N TRP A 311 -6.11 10.20 -11.94
CA TRP A 311 -6.26 9.36 -10.76
C TRP A 311 -5.11 9.56 -9.78
N MET A 312 -3.85 9.54 -10.25
CA MET A 312 -2.69 9.80 -9.39
C MET A 312 -2.74 11.18 -8.73
N LEU A 313 -3.17 12.20 -9.48
CA LEU A 313 -3.36 13.54 -8.96
C LEU A 313 -4.41 13.55 -7.84
N ARG A 314 -5.57 12.92 -8.06
CA ARG A 314 -6.63 12.83 -7.05
C ARG A 314 -6.17 12.06 -5.83
N PHE A 315 -5.44 10.96 -6.03
CA PHE A 315 -4.87 10.18 -4.95
C PHE A 315 -3.89 10.98 -4.11
N HIS A 316 -2.98 11.74 -4.74
CA HIS A 316 -2.06 12.60 -4.01
C HIS A 316 -2.77 13.67 -3.18
N ILE A 317 -3.74 14.38 -3.78
CA ILE A 317 -4.52 15.41 -3.09
C ILE A 317 -5.29 14.80 -1.91
N HIS A 318 -5.93 13.65 -2.12
CA HIS A 318 -6.62 12.93 -1.05
C HIS A 318 -5.69 12.58 0.12
N MET A 319 -4.47 12.11 -0.16
CA MET A 319 -3.50 11.81 0.89
C MET A 319 -3.05 13.07 1.66
N CYS A 320 -2.82 14.17 0.95
CA CYS A 320 -2.49 15.45 1.59
C CYS A 320 -3.64 15.98 2.46
N GLU A 321 -4.89 15.85 2.02
CA GLU A 321 -6.07 16.24 2.79
C GLU A 321 -6.25 15.37 4.04
N ARG A 322 -6.19 14.04 3.88
CA ARG A 322 -6.32 13.07 4.97
C ARG A 322 -5.32 13.33 6.10
N LEU A 323 -4.11 13.77 5.74
CA LEU A 323 -3.01 14.00 6.67
C LEU A 323 -2.81 15.48 7.02
N ASN A 324 -3.71 16.36 6.56
CA ASN A 324 -3.62 17.81 6.76
C ASN A 324 -2.25 18.41 6.34
N PHE A 325 -1.64 17.86 5.29
CA PHE A 325 -0.31 18.23 4.80
C PHE A 325 -0.39 19.32 3.72
N LYS A 326 -0.50 20.57 4.14
CA LYS A 326 -0.72 21.73 3.25
C LYS A 326 0.41 21.96 2.24
N GLN A 327 1.66 21.66 2.60
CA GLN A 327 2.83 21.85 1.74
C GLN A 327 2.80 20.94 0.49
N GLY A 328 2.14 19.78 0.60
CA GLY A 328 1.94 18.86 -0.52
C GLY A 328 0.88 19.33 -1.52
N MET A 329 -0.02 20.24 -1.13
CA MET A 329 -1.10 20.71 -2.02
C MET A 329 -0.56 21.53 -3.19
N PHE A 330 -1.25 21.47 -4.33
CA PHE A 330 -1.01 22.31 -5.51
C PHE A 330 -2.31 22.54 -6.27
N ALA A 331 -2.40 23.66 -7.01
CA ALA A 331 -3.59 24.00 -7.77
C ALA A 331 -3.56 23.36 -9.16
N PHE A 332 -4.73 22.95 -9.64
CA PHE A 332 -4.90 22.42 -10.99
C PHE A 332 -6.30 22.77 -11.50
N ARG A 333 -6.47 22.75 -12.82
CA ARG A 333 -7.77 22.96 -13.47
C ARG A 333 -8.03 21.89 -14.53
N PHE A 334 -9.29 21.48 -14.64
CA PHE A 334 -9.76 20.69 -15.77
C PHE A 334 -10.13 21.62 -16.92
N GLY A 335 -9.73 21.23 -18.13
CA GLY A 335 -10.04 21.96 -19.36
C GLY A 335 -10.48 21.02 -20.48
N CYS A 336 -10.66 21.61 -21.66
CA CYS A 336 -10.94 20.88 -22.90
C CYS A 336 -9.98 21.36 -23.98
N ASP A 337 -9.34 20.42 -24.68
CA ASP A 337 -8.57 20.75 -25.89
C ASP A 337 -9.57 21.10 -27.01
N PRO A 338 -9.48 22.30 -27.62
CA PRO A 338 -10.49 22.77 -28.58
C PRO A 338 -10.48 22.00 -29.90
N ASP A 339 -9.37 21.38 -30.28
CA ASP A 339 -9.24 20.71 -31.58
C ASP A 339 -9.83 19.31 -31.55
N VAL A 340 -9.66 18.60 -30.43
CA VAL A 340 -10.14 17.21 -30.28
C VAL A 340 -11.40 17.10 -29.40
N LEU A 341 -11.79 18.18 -28.72
CA LEU A 341 -12.92 18.23 -27.78
C LEU A 341 -12.81 17.15 -26.70
N ARG A 342 -11.63 17.05 -26.07
CA ARG A 342 -11.32 16.08 -25.01
C ARG A 342 -10.69 16.74 -23.79
N GLN A 343 -10.86 16.07 -22.65
CA GLN A 343 -10.39 16.54 -21.36
C GLN A 343 -8.86 16.72 -21.34
N ILE A 344 -8.42 17.83 -20.75
CA ILE A 344 -7.03 18.12 -20.39
C ILE A 344 -6.94 18.52 -18.91
N VAL A 345 -5.72 18.51 -18.37
CA VAL A 345 -5.44 18.97 -17.01
C VAL A 345 -4.21 19.86 -17.02
N GLU A 346 -4.30 21.00 -16.34
CA GLU A 346 -3.20 21.96 -16.22
C GLU A 346 -2.93 22.27 -14.75
N ILE A 347 -1.64 22.34 -14.40
CA ILE A 347 -1.18 22.83 -13.08
C ILE A 347 -1.20 24.36 -13.10
N VAL A 348 -1.68 24.98 -12.02
CA VAL A 348 -1.89 26.44 -11.90
C VAL A 348 -0.87 27.08 -10.98
#